data_AF-K0E0P3-F1
#
_entry.id   AF-K0E0P3-F1
#
_cell.length_a   1.000
_cell.length_b   1.000
_cell.length_c   1.000
_cell.angle_alpha   90.00
_cell.angle_beta   90.00
_cell.angle_gamma   90.00
#
_symmetry.space_group_name_H-M   'P 1'
#
loop_
_entity.id
_entity.type
_entity.pdbx_description
1 polymer ?
#
loop_
_entity_poly.entity_id
_entity_poly.type
_entity_poly.pdbx_seq_one_letter_code
_entity_poly.pdbx_strand_id
1 'polypeptide(L)'
;MTDTAVIDPAEDALYERIRLLLFSADLPAQRLESDIDDIGRFTAPDVCSSQLRLIEAMPPLTPAAEAIVRAMIRAYGNELFGRGSANSALRAMIKAGPVKFGQTALTLGPDAPVPERVRPLVAEINRIFERYPESGFSHARYSLSAIGLPVGRDRLPQGFAQFASHPEQPRTARLAQVSKVSARRRVPASVSRERKPARFAERKERAGNSIVLDR
;
A
#
# COMPACT_ATOMS: atom_id res chain seq x y z
N MET A 1 14.65 -33.76 -4.08
CA MET A 1 14.81 -33.17 -5.43
C MET A 1 14.56 -31.68 -5.27
N THR A 2 15.64 -30.90 -5.21
CA THR A 2 15.59 -29.45 -5.08
C THR A 2 15.14 -28.86 -6.41
N ASP A 3 13.96 -28.26 -6.39
CA ASP A 3 13.41 -27.44 -7.48
C ASP A 3 14.27 -26.17 -7.54
N THR A 4 15.38 -26.23 -8.28
CA THR A 4 16.20 -25.06 -8.57
C THR A 4 15.37 -24.19 -9.51
N ALA A 5 14.54 -23.32 -8.93
CA ALA A 5 13.86 -22.27 -9.67
C ALA A 5 14.91 -21.59 -10.55
N VAL A 6 14.74 -21.67 -11.87
CA VAL A 6 15.64 -21.01 -12.82
C VAL A 6 15.46 -19.51 -12.59
N ILE A 7 16.40 -18.92 -11.85
CA ILE A 7 16.36 -17.51 -11.53
C ILE A 7 16.74 -16.74 -12.79
N ASP A 8 15.87 -15.81 -13.21
CA ASP A 8 16.15 -14.93 -14.35
C ASP A 8 17.29 -13.96 -13.95
N PRO A 9 18.44 -13.96 -14.65
CA PRO A 9 19.55 -13.07 -14.34
C PRO A 9 19.16 -11.58 -14.41
N ALA A 10 18.12 -11.23 -15.19
CA ALA A 10 17.58 -9.88 -15.19
C ALA A 10 16.79 -9.56 -13.91
N GLU A 11 16.08 -10.53 -13.32
CA GLU A 11 15.38 -10.36 -12.04
C GLU A 11 16.36 -10.10 -10.90
N ASP A 12 17.46 -10.86 -10.83
CA ASP A 12 18.47 -10.70 -9.78
C ASP A 12 19.22 -9.37 -9.88
N ALA A 13 19.53 -8.91 -11.09
CA ALA A 13 20.13 -7.59 -11.28
C ALA A 13 19.21 -6.46 -10.79
N LEU A 14 17.90 -6.59 -11.03
CA LEU A 14 16.91 -5.62 -10.53
C LEU A 14 16.73 -5.73 -9.02
N TYR A 15 16.76 -6.94 -8.47
CA TYR A 15 16.70 -7.20 -7.03
C TYR A 15 17.86 -6.52 -6.29
N GLU A 16 19.10 -6.76 -6.73
CA GLU A 16 20.29 -6.13 -6.14
C GLU A 16 20.25 -4.61 -6.25
N ARG A 17 19.78 -4.09 -7.38
CA ARG A 17 19.59 -2.64 -7.55
C ARG A 17 18.57 -2.07 -6.56
N ILE A 18 17.44 -2.75 -6.34
CA ILE A 18 16.43 -2.31 -5.36
C ILE A 18 16.99 -2.41 -3.94
N ARG A 19 17.74 -3.47 -3.62
CA ARG A 19 18.38 -3.63 -2.31
C ARG A 19 19.36 -2.50 -2.02
N LEU A 20 20.18 -2.12 -3.00
CA LEU A 20 21.06 -0.96 -2.88
C LEU A 20 20.27 0.34 -2.65
N LEU A 21 19.15 0.55 -3.36
CA LEU A 21 18.29 1.72 -3.15
C LEU A 21 17.61 1.73 -1.77
N LEU A 22 17.22 0.57 -1.26
CA LEU A 22 16.68 0.44 0.10
C LEU A 22 17.70 0.89 1.14
N PHE A 23 18.96 0.48 1.00
CA PHE A 23 19.99 0.75 2.02
C PHE A 23 20.61 2.15 1.90
N SER A 24 20.63 2.72 0.69
CA SER A 24 21.16 4.06 0.42
C SER A 24 20.17 5.20 0.60
N ALA A 25 18.89 4.90 0.81
CA ALA A 25 17.90 5.94 1.05
C ALA A 25 18.23 6.72 2.33
N ASP A 26 18.23 8.04 2.23
CA ASP A 26 18.37 8.95 3.37
C ASP A 26 17.09 8.96 4.22
N LEU A 27 16.88 7.85 4.92
CA LEU A 27 15.73 7.55 5.76
C LEU A 27 16.18 6.79 7.01
N PRO A 28 15.42 6.85 8.12
CA PRO A 28 15.74 6.08 9.32
C PRO A 28 15.82 4.59 9.03
N ALA A 29 16.89 3.93 9.48
CA ALA A 29 17.09 2.49 9.26
C ALA A 29 16.04 1.63 10.00
N GLN A 30 15.47 2.12 11.11
CA GLN A 30 14.41 1.45 11.87
C GLN A 30 13.17 1.14 11.03
N ARG A 31 12.93 1.84 9.92
CA ARG A 31 11.80 1.52 9.02
C ARG A 31 11.92 0.10 8.43
N LEU A 32 13.13 -0.45 8.38
CA LEU A 32 13.44 -1.78 7.83
C LEU A 32 13.44 -2.87 8.91
N GLU A 33 12.92 -2.61 10.10
CA GLU A 33 12.89 -3.57 11.23
C GLU A 33 12.15 -4.86 10.90
N SER A 34 11.15 -4.83 10.01
CA SER A 34 10.46 -6.03 9.52
C SER A 34 11.13 -6.67 8.30
N ASP A 35 12.11 -5.98 7.69
CA ASP A 35 12.71 -6.34 6.41
C ASP A 35 14.12 -6.90 6.55
N ILE A 36 14.80 -6.68 7.67
CA ILE A 36 16.17 -7.11 7.93
C ILE A 36 16.25 -7.70 9.34
N ASP A 37 16.82 -8.90 9.46
CA ASP A 37 17.11 -9.50 10.75
C ASP A 37 18.21 -8.72 11.49
N ASP A 38 18.02 -8.51 12.79
CA ASP A 38 18.96 -7.78 13.65
C ASP A 38 19.29 -6.35 13.15
N ILE A 39 18.25 -5.58 12.78
CA ILE A 39 18.40 -4.16 12.41
C ILE A 39 19.08 -3.32 13.51
N GLY A 40 18.98 -3.77 14.76
CA GLY A 40 19.61 -3.17 15.94
C GLY A 40 21.11 -3.00 15.75
N ARG A 41 21.77 -4.00 15.15
CA ARG A 41 23.20 -3.94 14.84
C ARG A 41 23.58 -2.71 14.02
N PHE A 42 22.74 -2.29 13.07
CA PHE A 42 23.01 -1.17 12.15
C PHE A 42 22.55 0.20 12.69
N THR A 43 21.65 0.19 13.67
CA THR A 43 21.08 1.41 14.27
C THR A 43 21.73 1.80 15.59
N ALA A 44 22.56 0.93 16.17
CA ALA A 44 23.37 1.25 17.35
C ALA A 44 24.29 2.47 17.10
N PRO A 45 24.53 3.31 18.13
CA PRO A 45 25.44 4.44 18.03
C PRO A 45 26.83 4.00 17.56
N ASP A 46 27.35 4.64 16.51
CA ASP A 46 28.63 4.32 15.87
C ASP A 46 29.19 5.59 15.20
N VAL A 47 30.46 5.56 14.79
CA VAL A 47 31.14 6.59 13.99
C VAL A 47 30.57 6.65 12.57
N CYS A 48 30.18 5.50 12.02
CA CYS A 48 29.56 5.40 10.71
C CYS A 48 28.04 5.60 10.78
N SER A 49 27.46 6.23 9.75
CA SER A 49 26.00 6.31 9.62
C SER A 49 25.38 4.92 9.43
N SER A 50 24.14 4.74 9.87
CA SER A 50 23.40 3.48 9.63
C SER A 50 23.32 3.12 8.15
N GLN A 51 23.19 4.10 7.26
CA GLN A 51 23.16 3.89 5.81
C GLN A 51 24.49 3.33 5.29
N LEU A 52 25.62 3.90 5.72
CA LEU A 52 26.93 3.40 5.32
C LEU A 52 27.11 1.94 5.78
N ARG A 53 26.74 1.64 7.02
CA ARG A 53 26.84 0.29 7.59
C ARG A 53 25.95 -0.73 6.85
N LEU A 54 24.75 -0.33 6.43
CA LEU A 54 23.86 -1.17 5.62
C LEU A 54 24.40 -1.40 4.20
N ILE A 55 24.97 -0.38 3.56
CA ILE A 55 25.58 -0.50 2.22
C ILE A 55 26.84 -1.36 2.26
N GLU A 56 27.66 -1.23 3.30
CA GLU A 56 28.89 -2.02 3.42
C GLU A 56 28.59 -3.49 3.71
N ALA A 57 27.61 -3.77 4.58
CA ALA A 57 27.26 -5.15 4.94
C ALA A 57 26.35 -5.83 3.91
N MET A 58 25.54 -5.08 3.16
CA MET A 58 24.50 -5.58 2.25
C MET A 58 23.71 -6.76 2.86
N PRO A 59 23.10 -6.61 4.05
CA PRO A 59 22.44 -7.72 4.71
C PRO A 59 21.34 -8.32 3.81
N PRO A 60 21.08 -9.63 3.91
CA PRO A 60 19.95 -10.24 3.23
C PRO A 60 18.64 -9.64 3.78
N LEU A 61 17.63 -9.55 2.91
CA LEU A 61 16.27 -9.23 3.34
C LEU A 61 15.64 -10.47 3.99
N THR A 62 14.67 -10.27 4.87
CA THR A 62 13.83 -11.36 5.36
C THR A 62 13.10 -12.04 4.19
N PRO A 63 12.74 -13.34 4.28
CA PRO A 63 12.10 -14.05 3.18
C PRO A 63 10.82 -13.39 2.64
N ALA A 64 10.04 -12.77 3.52
CA ALA A 64 8.84 -12.02 3.13
C ALA A 64 9.18 -10.74 2.37
N ALA A 65 10.14 -9.96 2.87
CA ALA A 65 10.59 -8.72 2.23
C ALA A 65 11.17 -9.00 0.84
N GLU A 66 12.03 -10.01 0.71
CA GLU A 66 12.57 -10.46 -0.58
C GLU A 66 11.45 -10.85 -1.55
N ALA A 67 10.49 -11.67 -1.10
CA ALA A 67 9.38 -12.11 -1.93
C ALA A 67 8.54 -10.93 -2.45
N ILE A 68 8.31 -9.90 -1.62
CA ILE A 68 7.59 -8.67 -2.02
C ILE A 68 8.38 -7.90 -3.08
N VAL A 69 9.69 -7.73 -2.89
CA VAL A 69 10.54 -7.05 -3.88
C VAL A 69 10.53 -7.81 -5.21
N ARG A 70 10.64 -9.14 -5.18
CA ARG A 70 10.58 -9.97 -6.38
C ARG A 70 9.21 -9.93 -7.05
N ALA A 71 8.12 -9.89 -6.29
CA ALA A 71 6.78 -9.69 -6.84
C ALA A 71 6.64 -8.33 -7.56
N MET A 72 7.22 -7.27 -7.01
CA MET A 72 7.28 -5.95 -7.65
C MET A 72 8.08 -5.99 -8.96
N ILE A 73 9.23 -6.68 -8.97
CA ILE A 73 10.05 -6.84 -10.17
C ILE A 73 9.30 -7.64 -11.24
N ARG A 74 8.66 -8.74 -10.88
CA ARG A 74 7.85 -9.53 -11.82
C ARG A 74 6.67 -8.75 -12.39
N ALA A 75 6.05 -7.87 -11.59
CA ALA A 75 4.90 -7.07 -12.02
C ALA A 75 5.27 -5.91 -12.95
N TYR A 76 6.42 -5.28 -12.75
CA TYR A 76 6.76 -4.00 -13.40
C TYR A 76 8.11 -3.99 -14.13
N GLY A 77 9.02 -4.91 -13.82
CA GLY A 77 10.36 -5.00 -14.41
C GLY A 77 11.08 -3.66 -14.39
N ASN A 78 11.55 -3.23 -15.56
CA ASN A 78 12.27 -1.96 -15.72
C ASN A 78 11.40 -0.71 -15.55
N GLU A 79 10.06 -0.81 -15.61
CA GLU A 79 9.16 0.35 -15.41
C GLU A 79 9.30 0.95 -14.02
N LEU A 80 9.77 0.17 -13.03
CA LEU A 80 10.08 0.63 -11.68
C LEU A 80 11.05 1.82 -11.66
N PHE A 81 11.95 1.90 -12.64
CA PHE A 81 12.98 2.93 -12.74
C PHE A 81 12.65 4.02 -13.76
N GLY A 82 11.47 3.96 -14.39
CA GLY A 82 10.98 4.94 -15.36
C GLY A 82 10.19 6.08 -14.73
N ARG A 83 9.37 6.75 -15.54
CA ARG A 83 8.38 7.74 -15.08
C ARG A 83 7.01 7.06 -14.96
N GLY A 84 6.30 7.30 -13.86
CA GLY A 84 4.91 6.85 -13.69
C GLY A 84 4.65 6.11 -12.37
N SER A 85 3.51 5.43 -12.31
CA SER A 85 3.01 4.81 -11.08
C SER A 85 3.88 3.67 -10.55
N ALA A 86 4.56 2.91 -11.42
CA ALA A 86 5.49 1.86 -10.99
C ALA A 86 6.66 2.45 -10.20
N ASN A 87 7.18 3.60 -10.65
CA ASN A 87 8.20 4.36 -9.91
C ASN A 87 7.63 4.94 -8.59
N SER A 88 6.39 5.43 -8.59
CA SER A 88 5.74 5.86 -7.35
C SER A 88 5.59 4.71 -6.34
N ALA A 89 5.24 3.51 -6.80
CA ALA A 89 5.17 2.31 -5.96
C ALA A 89 6.55 1.89 -5.44
N LEU A 90 7.59 1.90 -6.29
CA LEU A 90 8.97 1.67 -5.85
C LEU A 90 9.39 2.67 -4.76
N ARG A 91 9.13 3.97 -4.96
CA ARG A 91 9.44 5.00 -3.96
C ARG A 91 8.68 4.79 -2.66
N ALA A 92 7.41 4.41 -2.73
CA ALA A 92 6.60 4.09 -1.56
C ALA A 92 7.19 2.88 -0.81
N MET A 93 7.62 1.84 -1.53
CA MET A 93 8.29 0.66 -0.96
C MET A 93 9.63 1.02 -0.31
N ILE A 94 10.47 1.84 -0.95
CA ILE A 94 11.74 2.31 -0.37
C ILE A 94 11.50 3.13 0.90
N LYS A 95 10.44 3.96 0.89
CA LYS A 95 10.08 4.81 2.01
C LYS A 95 9.56 4.03 3.21
N ALA A 96 8.74 3.01 2.98
CA ALA A 96 8.08 2.25 4.03
C ALA A 96 8.86 1.02 4.50
N GLY A 97 9.66 0.41 3.62
CA GLY A 97 10.11 -0.98 3.75
C GLY A 97 9.18 -1.95 3.01
N PRO A 98 9.71 -3.02 2.36
CA PRO A 98 8.90 -4.01 1.63
C PRO A 98 7.72 -4.60 2.40
N VAL A 99 7.92 -5.08 3.63
CA VAL A 99 6.87 -5.69 4.45
C VAL A 99 5.79 -4.66 4.77
N LYS A 100 6.16 -3.45 5.21
CA LYS A 100 5.19 -2.41 5.55
C LYS A 100 4.43 -1.93 4.30
N PHE A 101 5.10 -1.87 3.17
CA PHE A 101 4.49 -1.59 1.87
C PHE A 101 3.44 -2.64 1.52
N GLY A 102 3.78 -3.94 1.63
CA GLY A 102 2.85 -5.03 1.39
C GLY A 102 1.64 -4.97 2.33
N GLN A 103 1.86 -4.74 3.61
CA GLN A 103 0.78 -4.56 4.59
C GLN A 103 -0.14 -3.40 4.19
N THR A 104 0.42 -2.27 3.76
CA THR A 104 -0.35 -1.10 3.31
C THR A 104 -1.12 -1.38 2.02
N ALA A 105 -0.56 -2.18 1.10
CA ALA A 105 -1.28 -2.58 -0.11
C ALA A 105 -2.53 -3.41 0.21
N LEU A 106 -2.51 -4.21 1.30
CA LEU A 106 -3.64 -5.03 1.74
C LEU A 106 -4.67 -4.29 2.61
N THR A 107 -4.35 -3.11 3.15
CA THR A 107 -5.33 -2.29 3.88
C THR A 107 -6.24 -1.48 2.93
N LEU A 108 -5.92 -1.45 1.64
CA LEU A 108 -6.81 -0.89 0.63
C LEU A 108 -8.05 -1.81 0.52
N GLY A 109 -9.20 -1.30 0.93
CA GLY A 109 -10.46 -2.03 0.90
C GLY A 109 -10.85 -2.47 -0.52
N PRO A 110 -11.82 -3.39 -0.66
CA PRO A 110 -12.28 -3.89 -1.97
C PRO A 110 -12.80 -2.77 -2.89
N ASP A 111 -13.25 -1.66 -2.30
CA ASP A 111 -13.78 -0.48 -2.99
C ASP A 111 -12.71 0.60 -3.24
N ALA A 112 -11.45 0.38 -2.82
CA ALA A 112 -10.39 1.30 -3.13
C ALA A 112 -10.22 1.37 -4.66
N PRO A 113 -10.12 2.57 -5.26
CA PRO A 113 -9.93 2.74 -6.70
C PRO A 113 -8.49 2.34 -7.07
N VAL A 114 -8.21 1.04 -7.00
CA VAL A 114 -6.94 0.44 -7.38
C VAL A 114 -7.04 0.09 -8.86
N PRO A 115 -6.12 0.59 -9.72
CA PRO A 115 -6.13 0.25 -11.13
C PRO A 115 -6.09 -1.27 -11.33
N GLU A 116 -6.84 -1.80 -12.30
CA GLU A 116 -6.93 -3.25 -12.57
C GLU A 116 -5.55 -3.93 -12.66
N ARG A 117 -4.58 -3.25 -13.27
CA ARG A 117 -3.19 -3.72 -13.39
C ARG A 117 -2.46 -3.96 -12.06
N VAL A 118 -2.94 -3.41 -10.95
CA VAL A 118 -2.34 -3.54 -9.61
C VAL A 118 -2.96 -4.70 -8.84
N ARG A 119 -4.16 -5.17 -9.22
CA ARG A 119 -4.85 -6.28 -8.54
C ARG A 119 -4.01 -7.58 -8.50
N PRO A 120 -3.31 -8.00 -9.58
CA PRO A 120 -2.49 -9.20 -9.53
C PRO A 120 -1.36 -9.11 -8.50
N LEU A 121 -0.73 -7.94 -8.37
CA LEU A 121 0.31 -7.70 -7.37
C LEU A 121 -0.25 -7.75 -5.95
N VAL A 122 -1.42 -7.16 -5.71
CA VAL A 122 -2.09 -7.21 -4.38
C VAL A 122 -2.43 -8.65 -4.01
N ALA A 123 -2.95 -9.44 -4.96
CA ALA A 123 -3.24 -10.86 -4.74
C ALA A 123 -1.96 -11.65 -4.42
N GLU A 124 -0.86 -11.36 -5.11
CA GLU A 124 0.43 -12.01 -4.85
C GLU A 124 1.00 -11.63 -3.49
N ILE A 125 0.93 -10.35 -3.10
CA ILE A 125 1.30 -9.89 -1.75
C ILE A 125 0.50 -10.63 -0.67
N ASN A 126 -0.81 -10.85 -0.89
CA ASN A 126 -1.61 -11.62 0.05
C ASN A 126 -1.11 -13.08 0.18
N ARG A 127 -0.76 -13.74 -0.94
CA ARG A 127 -0.18 -15.09 -0.90
C ARG A 127 1.17 -15.14 -0.20
N ILE A 128 2.00 -14.11 -0.37
CA ILE A 128 3.28 -13.98 0.32
C ILE A 128 3.07 -13.97 1.84
N PHE A 129 2.13 -13.15 2.34
CA PHE A 129 1.82 -13.15 3.77
C PHE A 129 1.07 -14.39 4.27
N GLU A 130 0.44 -15.16 3.38
CA GLU A 130 -0.06 -16.50 3.74
C GLU A 130 1.09 -17.51 3.92
N ARG A 131 2.19 -17.35 3.17
CA ARG A 131 3.40 -18.17 3.29
C ARG A 131 4.29 -17.75 4.47
N TYR A 132 4.33 -16.45 4.77
CA TYR A 132 5.12 -15.84 5.84
C TYR A 132 4.19 -15.13 6.83
N PRO A 133 3.43 -15.90 7.63
CA PRO A 133 2.42 -15.32 8.52
C PRO A 133 3.02 -14.30 9.49
N GLU A 134 4.22 -14.55 10.02
CA GLU A 134 4.93 -13.69 10.96
C GLU A 134 5.18 -12.26 10.46
N SER A 135 5.31 -12.06 9.14
CA SER A 135 5.49 -10.73 8.53
C SER A 135 4.17 -10.07 8.11
N GLY A 136 3.07 -10.83 8.09
CA GLY A 136 1.75 -10.37 7.69
C GLY A 136 0.88 -9.86 8.84
N PHE A 137 -0.43 -9.81 8.61
CA PHE A 137 -1.43 -9.51 9.64
C PHE A 137 -1.83 -10.76 10.45
N SER A 138 -0.98 -11.78 10.56
CA SER A 138 -1.34 -13.07 11.18
C SER A 138 -1.84 -12.91 12.61
N HIS A 139 -1.21 -12.07 13.43
CA HIS A 139 -1.67 -11.79 14.78
C HIS A 139 -3.04 -11.09 14.79
N ALA A 140 -3.26 -10.11 13.91
CA ALA A 140 -4.57 -9.48 13.78
C ALA A 140 -5.63 -10.48 13.29
N ARG A 141 -5.31 -11.33 12.32
CA ARG A 141 -6.21 -12.37 11.80
C ARG A 141 -6.56 -13.38 12.90
N TYR A 142 -5.56 -13.82 13.66
CA TYR A 142 -5.76 -14.70 14.80
C TYR A 142 -6.64 -14.04 15.86
N SER A 143 -6.33 -12.82 16.28
CA SER A 143 -7.12 -12.07 17.27
C SER A 143 -8.56 -11.81 16.82
N LEU A 144 -8.78 -11.53 15.53
CA LEU A 144 -10.12 -11.37 14.96
C LEU A 144 -10.86 -12.72 14.91
N SER A 145 -10.18 -13.82 14.55
CA SER A 145 -10.78 -15.16 14.59
C SER A 145 -11.15 -15.58 16.00
N ALA A 146 -10.33 -15.23 16.99
CA ALA A 146 -10.56 -15.55 18.40
C ALA A 146 -11.82 -14.87 18.97
N ILE A 147 -12.27 -13.76 18.36
CA ILE A 147 -13.53 -13.07 18.70
C ILE A 147 -14.67 -13.43 17.73
N GLY A 148 -14.54 -14.49 16.95
CA GLY A 148 -15.58 -15.01 16.06
C GLY A 148 -15.79 -14.22 14.78
N LEU A 149 -14.88 -13.30 14.42
CA LEU A 149 -14.97 -12.55 13.17
C LEU A 149 -14.41 -13.38 12.00
N PRO A 150 -15.08 -13.37 10.84
CA PRO A 150 -14.61 -14.06 9.66
C PRO A 150 -13.34 -13.39 9.15
N VAL A 151 -12.22 -14.12 9.23
CA VAL A 151 -10.95 -13.71 8.64
C VAL A 151 -10.76 -14.46 7.34
N GLY A 152 -11.33 -13.90 6.27
CA GLY A 152 -10.93 -14.14 4.88
C GLY A 152 -10.55 -15.59 4.54
N ARG A 153 -11.39 -16.56 4.89
CA ARG A 153 -11.36 -17.92 4.34
C ARG A 153 -12.74 -18.52 4.08
N ASP A 154 -13.79 -17.70 4.13
CA ASP A 154 -15.08 -18.12 3.61
C ASP A 154 -15.06 -17.85 2.11
N ARG A 155 -14.63 -18.87 1.34
CA ARG A 155 -15.32 -19.11 0.08
C ARG A 155 -16.80 -19.07 0.44
N LEU A 156 -17.52 -18.11 -0.14
CA LEU A 156 -18.98 -18.07 -0.08
C LEU A 156 -19.48 -19.52 -0.21
N PRO A 157 -20.28 -20.03 0.73
CA PRO A 157 -20.89 -21.34 0.53
C PRO A 157 -21.59 -21.30 -0.83
N GLN A 158 -21.20 -22.22 -1.71
CA GLN A 158 -21.93 -22.55 -2.93
C GLN A 158 -23.33 -23.01 -2.49
N GLY A 159 -24.25 -22.06 -2.34
CA GLY A 159 -25.57 -22.31 -1.78
C GLY A 159 -26.67 -21.38 -2.28
N PHE A 160 -26.36 -20.43 -3.18
CA PHE A 160 -27.37 -19.54 -3.78
C PHE A 160 -27.54 -19.75 -5.30
N ALA A 161 -27.19 -20.95 -5.80
CA ALA A 161 -27.42 -21.35 -7.18
C ALA A 161 -28.46 -22.47 -7.30
N GLN A 162 -29.56 -22.41 -6.53
CA GLN A 162 -30.64 -23.42 -6.61
C GLN A 162 -32.08 -22.88 -6.60
N PHE A 163 -32.29 -21.58 -6.85
CA PHE A 163 -33.63 -21.05 -7.13
C PHE A 163 -33.73 -20.47 -8.54
N ALA A 164 -33.40 -21.26 -9.55
CA ALA A 164 -33.69 -20.92 -10.94
C ALA A 164 -33.86 -22.19 -11.78
N SER A 165 -34.78 -23.07 -11.39
CA SER A 165 -35.17 -24.23 -12.21
C SER A 165 -36.55 -24.75 -11.81
N HIS A 166 -37.64 -24.04 -12.17
CA HIS A 166 -38.65 -24.58 -13.07
C HIS A 166 -39.83 -23.62 -13.33
N PRO A 167 -40.44 -23.71 -14.53
CA PRO A 167 -41.45 -22.77 -15.02
C PRO A 167 -42.86 -23.28 -14.71
N GLU A 168 -43.80 -22.39 -14.38
CA GLU A 168 -45.20 -22.42 -14.84
C GLU A 168 -45.88 -21.08 -14.50
N GLN A 169 -46.40 -20.42 -15.54
CA GLN A 169 -47.43 -19.37 -15.48
C GLN A 169 -48.83 -20.03 -15.56
N PRO A 170 -49.96 -19.31 -15.58
CA PRO A 170 -50.43 -18.14 -14.83
C PRO A 170 -51.88 -18.36 -14.30
N ARG A 171 -52.42 -17.47 -13.42
CA ARG A 171 -53.87 -17.14 -13.40
C ARG A 171 -54.25 -15.93 -12.52
N THR A 172 -54.64 -14.85 -13.21
CA THR A 172 -55.84 -14.00 -13.02
C THR A 172 -56.23 -13.37 -11.67
N ALA A 173 -56.17 -12.02 -11.67
CA ALA A 173 -57.25 -11.04 -11.43
C ALA A 173 -57.86 -10.82 -10.02
N ARG A 174 -57.62 -9.60 -9.47
CA ARG A 174 -58.60 -8.54 -9.07
C ARG A 174 -57.90 -7.55 -8.10
N LEU A 175 -57.71 -6.27 -8.45
CA LEU A 175 -58.62 -5.10 -8.39
C LEU A 175 -58.98 -4.59 -6.99
N ALA A 176 -58.92 -3.25 -6.88
CA ALA A 176 -59.36 -2.32 -5.83
C ALA A 176 -58.32 -2.08 -4.71
N GLN A 177 -57.68 -0.91 -4.58
CA GLN A 177 -58.08 0.52 -4.57
C GLN A 177 -57.96 1.10 -3.15
N VAL A 178 -57.74 2.43 -3.14
CA VAL A 178 -57.92 3.42 -2.08
C VAL A 178 -56.65 3.68 -1.25
N SER A 179 -56.20 4.92 -0.98
CA SER A 179 -56.36 6.28 -1.53
C SER A 179 -55.57 7.17 -0.56
N LYS A 180 -54.81 8.15 -1.08
CA LYS A 180 -54.56 9.52 -0.58
C LYS A 180 -54.24 9.70 0.94
N VAL A 181 -53.30 10.55 1.35
CA VAL A 181 -53.36 12.02 1.29
C VAL A 181 -52.00 12.61 1.64
N SER A 182 -51.67 13.68 0.92
CA SER A 182 -50.52 14.58 1.05
C SER A 182 -50.53 15.47 2.30
N ALA A 183 -49.35 15.87 2.79
CA ALA A 183 -49.08 17.22 3.34
C ALA A 183 -47.57 17.44 3.42
N ARG A 184 -46.94 18.14 2.46
CA ARG A 184 -46.59 19.57 2.55
C ARG A 184 -46.06 20.01 3.92
N ARG A 185 -44.75 20.24 4.00
CA ARG A 185 -44.19 21.46 4.61
C ARG A 185 -42.93 21.90 3.84
N ARG A 186 -42.96 23.17 3.44
CA ARG A 186 -41.92 23.93 2.73
C ARG A 186 -41.31 24.91 3.74
N VAL A 187 -39.97 25.07 3.68
CA VAL A 187 -39.20 26.35 3.68
C VAL A 187 -39.06 27.05 5.06
N PRO A 188 -38.00 27.85 5.36
CA PRO A 188 -37.03 28.49 4.47
C PRO A 188 -35.53 28.31 4.75
N ALA A 189 -34.76 28.53 3.68
CA ALA A 189 -33.39 29.03 3.72
C ALA A 189 -33.41 30.54 3.44
N SER A 190 -32.76 31.31 4.31
CA SER A 190 -32.41 32.73 4.19
C SER A 190 -31.34 32.99 5.26
N VAL A 191 -30.27 33.76 5.11
CA VAL A 191 -29.81 34.69 4.09
C VAL A 191 -28.33 35.01 4.44
N SER A 192 -27.55 35.27 3.40
CA SER A 192 -26.38 36.16 3.27
C SER A 192 -25.65 36.71 4.51
N ARG A 193 -24.30 36.69 4.48
CA ARG A 193 -23.49 37.87 4.09
C ARG A 193 -21.97 37.64 4.11
N GLU A 194 -21.35 38.10 3.02
CA GLU A 194 -20.11 38.90 2.91
C GLU A 194 -18.94 38.65 3.89
N ARG A 195 -17.76 38.34 3.32
CA ARG A 195 -16.68 39.33 3.11
C ARG A 195 -15.52 38.74 2.29
N LYS A 196 -15.07 39.53 1.31
CA LYS A 196 -13.84 39.40 0.50
C LYS A 196 -13.02 40.69 0.79
N PRO A 197 -11.81 40.86 0.23
CA PRO A 197 -10.49 40.45 0.72
C PRO A 197 -9.63 41.66 1.21
N ALA A 198 -8.44 41.41 1.77
CA ALA A 198 -7.41 42.45 1.91
C ALA A 198 -6.06 41.97 1.32
N ARG A 199 -5.49 42.86 0.49
CA ARG A 199 -4.20 42.79 -0.20
C ARG A 199 -3.12 43.49 0.65
N PHE A 200 -1.87 43.35 0.17
CA PHE A 200 -0.65 44.15 0.43
C PHE A 200 0.06 43.88 1.77
N ALA A 201 1.38 44.01 1.93
CA ALA A 201 2.60 44.00 1.10
C ALA A 201 3.67 44.59 2.03
N GLU A 202 4.86 43.99 2.10
CA GLU A 202 6.14 44.57 2.60
C GLU A 202 7.15 43.42 2.51
N ARG A 203 8.28 43.40 1.79
CA ARG A 203 9.27 44.36 1.28
C ARG A 203 10.00 45.18 2.35
N LYS A 204 11.12 44.62 2.84
CA LYS A 204 12.34 45.29 3.33
C LYS A 204 13.54 44.39 2.96
N GLU A 205 14.33 44.76 1.95
CA GLU A 205 15.63 45.48 2.06
C GLU A 205 16.68 44.71 2.87
N ARG A 206 17.70 44.10 2.23
CA ARG A 206 18.99 44.66 1.76
C ARG A 206 19.96 45.08 2.88
N ALA A 207 21.01 44.27 3.06
CA ALA A 207 22.43 44.62 3.21
C ALA A 207 23.17 43.27 3.34
N GLY A 208 24.16 42.88 2.54
CA GLY A 208 25.32 43.65 2.11
C GLY A 208 26.43 43.46 3.15
N ASN A 209 27.27 42.43 3.01
CA ASN A 209 28.68 42.62 3.36
C ASN A 209 29.62 41.64 2.64
N SER A 210 30.63 42.27 2.05
CA SER A 210 31.77 41.76 1.31
C SER A 210 32.71 40.96 2.22
N ILE A 211 33.30 39.89 1.72
CA ILE A 211 34.57 39.37 2.25
C ILE A 211 35.57 39.33 1.10
N VAL A 212 36.59 40.18 1.28
CA VAL A 212 37.79 40.32 0.48
C VAL A 212 38.72 39.14 0.77
N LEU A 213 39.21 38.49 -0.28
CA LEU A 213 40.36 37.59 -0.25
C LEU A 213 41.60 38.39 -0.66
N ASP A 214 42.57 38.52 0.23
CA ASP A 214 43.97 38.71 -0.17
C ASP A 214 44.91 38.27 0.96
N ARG A 215 45.74 37.27 0.67
CA ARG A 215 47.09 37.03 1.20
C ARG A 215 47.73 35.83 0.52
#